data_AF-A0A962JRS3-F1
#
_entry.id   AF-A0A962JRS3-F1
#
_cell.length_a   1.000
_cell.length_b   1.000
_cell.length_c   1.000
_cell.angle_alpha   90.00
_cell.angle_beta   90.00
_cell.angle_gamma   90.00
#
_symmetry.space_group_name_H-M   'P 1'
#
loop_
_entity.id
_entity.type
_entity.pdbx_description
1 polymer ?
#
loop_
_entity_poly.entity_id
_entity_poly.type
_entity_poly.pdbx_seq_one_letter_code
_entity_poly.pdbx_strand_id
1 'polypeptide(L)' 'MALYVQKFGGTSVGSIERIQAVADKIIKFRQDGHDIVVVVSAMSGETNRLIELAKAIDSDPSARELDVLVST' A
#
# COMPACT_ATOMS: atom_id res chain seq x y z
N MET A 1 -1.84 -6.76 -26.14
CA MET A 1 -0.91 -6.03 -25.26
C MET A 1 -1.52 -4.68 -24.90
N ALA A 2 -1.69 -4.39 -23.61
CA ALA A 2 -2.25 -3.15 -23.09
C ALA A 2 -1.50 -2.76 -21.81
N LEU A 3 -1.55 -1.50 -21.41
CA LEU A 3 -0.98 -1.00 -20.16
C LEU A 3 -2.09 -0.86 -19.11
N TYR A 4 -1.97 -1.59 -18.00
CA TYR A 4 -2.88 -1.48 -16.85
C TYR A 4 -2.22 -0.78 -15.67
N VAL A 5 -3.02 0.00 -14.95
CA VAL A 5 -2.68 0.49 -13.61
C VAL A 5 -3.61 -0.17 -12.62
N GLN A 6 -3.07 -0.94 -11.67
CA GLN A 6 -3.85 -1.64 -10.65
C GLN A 6 -3.51 -1.10 -9.26
N LYS A 7 -4.52 -0.61 -8.54
CA LYS A 7 -4.37 -0.12 -7.16
C LYS A 7 -4.99 -1.09 -6.17
N PHE A 8 -4.23 -1.44 -5.13
CA PHE A 8 -4.69 -2.29 -4.03
C PHE A 8 -4.69 -1.51 -2.72
N GLY A 9 -5.82 -1.48 -2.02
CA GLY A 9 -5.94 -0.80 -0.72
C GLY A 9 -5.44 -1.66 0.44
N GLY A 10 -5.33 -1.06 1.64
CA GLY A 10 -4.76 -1.74 2.81
C GLY A 10 -5.49 -3.02 3.21
N THR A 11 -6.79 -3.12 2.99
CA THR A 11 -7.54 -4.38 3.20
C THR A 11 -7.16 -5.47 2.20
N SER A 12 -6.81 -5.10 0.97
CA SER A 12 -6.34 -6.05 -0.06
C SER A 12 -4.93 -6.57 0.20
N VAL A 13 -4.14 -5.87 1.01
CA VAL A 13 -2.75 -6.24 1.36
C VAL A 13 -2.57 -6.41 2.88
N GLY A 14 -3.66 -6.62 3.63
CA GLY A 14 -3.64 -6.60 5.09
C GLY A 14 -3.01 -7.83 5.76
N SER A 15 -2.70 -8.88 5.00
CA SER A 15 -2.00 -10.06 5.48
C SER A 15 -1.11 -10.64 4.39
N ILE A 16 -0.19 -11.53 4.76
CA ILE A 16 0.73 -12.20 3.83
C ILE A 16 -0.05 -12.99 2.78
N GLU A 17 -1.09 -13.71 3.18
CA GLU A 17 -1.94 -14.50 2.28
C GLU A 17 -2.66 -13.61 1.26
N ARG A 18 -3.11 -12.42 1.67
CA ARG A 18 -3.76 -11.48 0.77
C ARG A 18 -2.77 -10.84 -0.20
N ILE A 19 -1.55 -10.57 0.25
CA ILE A 19 -0.46 -10.09 -0.61
C ILE A 19 -0.12 -11.15 -1.67
N GLN A 20 -0.03 -12.42 -1.29
CA GLN A 20 0.17 -13.53 -2.24
C GLN A 20 -0.97 -13.62 -3.26
N ALA A 21 -2.23 -13.52 -2.81
CA ALA A 21 -3.38 -13.51 -3.72
C ALA A 21 -3.38 -12.32 -4.70
N VAL A 22 -2.92 -11.14 -4.25
CA VAL A 22 -2.71 -9.98 -5.12
C VAL A 22 -1.59 -10.24 -6.14
N ALA A 23 -0.48 -10.84 -5.71
CA ALA A 23 0.62 -11.21 -6.58
C ALA A 23 0.20 -12.19 -7.69
N ASP A 24 -0.54 -13.25 -7.34
CA ASP A 24 -1.08 -14.21 -8.31
C ASP A 24 -1.95 -13.53 -9.37
N LYS A 25 -2.77 -12.57 -8.94
CA LYS A 25 -3.59 -11.77 -9.87
C LYS A 25 -2.73 -10.94 -10.81
N ILE A 26 -1.69 -10.26 -10.31
CA ILE A 26 -0.79 -9.45 -11.14
C ILE A 26 -0.04 -10.32 -12.15
N ILE A 27 0.47 -11.47 -11.70
CA ILE A 27 1.20 -12.44 -12.54
C ILE A 27 0.32 -12.90 -13.70
N LYS A 28 -0.96 -13.20 -13.45
CA LYS A 28 -1.89 -13.60 -14.51
C LYS A 28 -2.01 -12.54 -15.62
N PHE A 29 -2.21 -11.27 -15.26
CA PHE A 29 -2.27 -10.19 -16.25
C PHE A 29 -0.95 -10.05 -17.02
N ARG A 30 0.20 -10.29 -16.37
CA ARG A 30 1.50 -10.23 -17.03
C ARG A 30 1.68 -11.39 -18.01
N GLN A 31 1.25 -12.60 -17.63
CA GLN A 31 1.24 -13.79 -18.48
C GLN A 31 0.31 -13.64 -19.69
N ASP A 32 -0.79 -12.92 -19.54
CA ASP A 32 -1.71 -12.56 -20.63
C ASP A 32 -1.11 -11.53 -21.62
N GLY A 33 0.14 -11.11 -21.42
CA GLY A 33 0.88 -10.24 -22.34
C GLY A 33 0.59 -8.75 -22.15
N HIS A 34 0.22 -8.33 -20.93
CA HIS A 34 0.01 -6.93 -20.59
C HIS A 34 1.20 -6.32 -19.84
N ASP A 35 1.39 -5.02 -19.99
CA ASP A 35 2.25 -4.21 -19.14
C ASP A 35 1.44 -3.72 -17.93
N ILE A 36 2.06 -3.68 -16.76
CA ILE A 36 1.35 -3.41 -15.50
C ILE A 36 2.16 -2.47 -14.63
N VAL A 37 1.50 -1.42 -14.14
CA VAL A 37 1.93 -0.59 -13.01
C VAL A 37 1.05 -0.93 -11.81
N VAL A 38 1.67 -1.18 -10.66
CA VAL A 38 0.96 -1.55 -9.43
C VAL A 38 1.20 -0.49 -8.37
N VAL A 39 0.11 -0.03 -7.74
CA VAL A 39 0.14 0.89 -6.60
C VAL A 39 -0.46 0.18 -5.40
N VAL A 40 0.25 0.16 -4.27
CA VAL A 40 -0.24 -0.41 -3.02
C VAL A 40 -0.33 0.67 -1.95
N SER A 41 -1.31 0.54 -1.06
CA SER A 41 -1.33 1.27 0.22
C SER A 41 -0.57 0.48 1.29
N ALA A 42 -0.28 1.11 2.43
CA ALA A 42 0.16 0.39 3.63
C ALA A 42 -0.85 -0.69 4.03
N MET A 43 -0.38 -1.71 4.76
CA MET A 43 -1.22 -2.79 5.28
C MET A 43 -2.33 -2.23 6.18
N SER A 44 -3.46 -2.93 6.22
CA SER A 44 -4.65 -2.52 6.98
C SER A 44 -4.30 -2.09 8.42
N GLY A 45 -4.58 -0.84 8.76
CA GLY A 45 -4.37 -0.27 10.09
C GLY A 45 -3.01 0.39 10.31
N GLU A 46 -1.99 0.10 9.50
CA GLU A 46 -0.62 0.60 9.75
C GLU A 46 -0.50 2.13 9.61
N THR A 47 -1.16 2.75 8.62
CA THR A 47 -1.18 4.21 8.51
C THR A 47 -1.77 4.87 9.76
N ASN A 48 -2.88 4.34 10.28
CA ASN A 48 -3.48 4.89 11.51
C ASN A 48 -2.57 4.68 12.72
N ARG A 49 -1.99 3.49 12.86
CA ARG A 49 -1.03 3.17 13.93
C ARG A 49 0.14 4.15 13.94
N LEU A 50 0.73 4.44 12.78
CA LEU A 50 1.86 5.38 12.67
C LEU A 50 1.44 6.81 13.01
N ILE A 51 0.28 7.27 12.53
CA ILE A 51 -0.25 8.60 12.85
C ILE A 51 -0.54 8.73 14.35
N GLU A 52 -1.13 7.71 14.98
CA GLU A 52 -1.41 7.69 16.42
C GLU A 52 -0.12 7.73 17.24
N LEU A 53 0.91 6.99 16.82
CA LEU A 53 2.24 7.04 17.45
C LEU A 53 2.88 8.42 17.36
N ALA A 54 2.82 9.08 16.20
CA ALA A 54 3.31 10.44 16.05
C ALA A 54 2.56 11.40 16.98
N LYS A 55 1.22 11.29 17.03
CA LYS A 55 0.36 12.15 17.86
C LYS A 55 0.54 11.95 19.36
N ALA A 56 1.00 10.76 19.79
CA ALA A 56 1.33 10.49 21.18
C ALA A 56 2.62 11.20 21.64
N ILE A 57 3.49 11.60 20.70
CA ILE A 57 4.74 12.31 20.95
C ILE A 57 4.54 13.82 20.79
N ASP A 58 3.89 14.23 19.71
CA ASP A 58 3.61 15.62 19.37
C ASP A 58 2.15 15.75 18.92
N SER A 59 1.35 16.56 19.61
CA SER A 59 -0.06 16.76 19.29
C SER A 59 -0.31 17.44 17.94
N ASP A 60 0.69 18.16 17.42
CA ASP A 60 0.66 18.83 16.12
C ASP A 60 1.94 18.52 15.32
N PRO A 61 2.14 17.25 14.92
CA PRO A 61 3.38 16.82 14.29
C PRO A 61 3.55 17.53 12.95
N SER A 62 4.75 18.03 12.70
CA SER A 62 5.02 18.76 11.46
C SER A 62 4.67 17.92 10.23
N ALA A 63 4.03 18.55 9.24
CA ALA A 63 3.57 17.86 8.03
C ALA A 63 4.70 17.12 7.28
N ARG A 64 5.90 17.70 7.27
CA ARG A 64 7.08 17.10 6.63
C ARG A 64 7.46 15.77 7.29
N GLU A 65 7.57 15.75 8.62
CA GLU A 65 7.97 14.53 9.33
C GLU A 65 6.86 13.47 9.31
N LEU A 66 5.60 13.90 9.34
CA LEU A 66 4.47 12.99 9.22
C LEU A 66 4.46 12.28 7.85
N ASP A 67 4.77 13.00 6.77
CA ASP A 67 4.85 12.44 5.42
C ASP A 67 5.98 11.41 5.27
N VAL A 68 7.16 11.70 5.85
CA VAL A 68 8.25 10.72 5.94
C VAL A 68 7.81 9.47 6.68
N LEU A 69 7.09 9.62 7.80
CA LEU A 69 6.64 8.49 8.61
C LEU A 69 5.62 7.60 7.91
N VAL A 70 4.63 8.17 7.21
CA VAL A 70 3.53 7.39 6.61
C VAL A 70 3.81 6.92 5.17
N SER A 71 4.95 7.31 4.61
CA SER A 71 5.39 6.92 3.26
C SER A 71 6.31 5.69 3.22
N THR A 72 6.85 5.26 4.37
CA THR A 72 7.64 4.02 4.51
C THR A 72 6.78 2.78 4.44
#